data_AF-A0A4Y8CIR0-F1
#
_entry.id   AF-A0A4Y8CIR0-F1
#
_cell.length_a   1.000
_cell.length_b   1.000
_cell.length_c   1.000
_cell.angle_alpha   90.00
_cell.angle_beta   90.00
_cell.angle_gamma   90.00
#
_symmetry.space_group_name_H-M   'P 1'
#
loop_
_entity.id
_entity.type
_entity.pdbx_description
1 polymer ?
#
loop_
_entity_poly.entity_id
_entity_poly.type
_entity_poly.pdbx_seq_one_letter_code
_entity_poly.pdbx_strand_id
1 'polypeptide(L)'
;NPRKVINYVPFPVNKELNYNTSNELTAVIAEGNSFYIQYGNRFQTRLYPEYLEFSDAFNEVTFQVDGNETTVPFGTKVKVKENFLIPKIANVRVNIIGFDHGKDESGILVHKKNMQTQYSLDMAGKIYRAEFYELRGANLQQLLEANINSKLIKNAKNLDLNTLKMARSKDKFLGSILVEFE
;
A
#
# COMPACT_ATOMS: atom_id res chain seq x y z
N ASN A 1 -7.48 -0.26 15.92
CA ASN A 1 -7.26 -1.72 16.04
C ASN A 1 -7.14 -2.34 14.67
N PRO A 2 -5.91 -2.69 14.24
CA PRO A 2 -5.71 -3.38 12.97
C PRO A 2 -6.28 -4.80 13.02
N ARG A 3 -6.55 -5.39 11.85
CA ARG A 3 -6.80 -6.84 11.76
C ARG A 3 -5.57 -7.61 12.19
N LYS A 4 -5.77 -8.81 12.75
CA LYS A 4 -4.66 -9.69 13.19
C LYS A 4 -3.74 -10.10 12.05
N VAL A 5 -4.27 -10.20 10.83
CA VAL A 5 -3.54 -10.58 9.63
C VAL A 5 -3.90 -9.62 8.50
N ILE A 6 -2.88 -9.13 7.81
CA ILE A 6 -3.02 -8.31 6.59
C ILE A 6 -2.18 -8.99 5.50
N ASN A 7 -2.83 -9.35 4.40
CA ASN A 7 -2.21 -10.06 3.29
C ASN A 7 -1.85 -9.13 2.15
N TYR A 8 -0.92 -9.57 1.31
CA TYR A 8 -0.52 -8.88 0.08
C TYR A 8 -0.10 -7.44 0.36
N VAL A 9 0.78 -7.25 1.35
CA VAL A 9 1.33 -5.93 1.65
C VAL A 9 2.51 -5.68 0.71
N PRO A 10 2.52 -4.59 -0.08
CA PRO A 10 3.62 -4.28 -0.98
C PRO A 10 4.96 -4.20 -0.25
N PHE A 11 5.92 -5.05 -0.63
CA PHE A 11 7.29 -5.07 -0.11
C PHE A 11 8.27 -4.92 -1.28
N PRO A 12 9.27 -4.02 -1.17
CA PRO A 12 10.20 -3.78 -2.27
C PRO A 12 11.18 -4.94 -2.44
N VAL A 13 11.55 -5.21 -3.70
CA VAL A 13 12.69 -6.09 -4.06
C VAL A 13 13.93 -5.31 -4.49
N ASN A 14 13.76 -4.02 -4.82
CA ASN A 14 14.78 -3.12 -5.34
C ASN A 14 15.09 -1.95 -4.39
N LYS A 15 14.63 -2.03 -3.13
CA LYS A 15 14.89 -1.04 -2.08
C LYS A 15 15.15 -1.72 -0.75
N GLU A 16 15.71 -0.98 0.20
CA GLU A 16 15.88 -1.47 1.56
C GLU A 16 14.53 -1.70 2.26
N LEU A 17 14.45 -2.77 3.06
CA LEU A 17 13.31 -3.06 3.90
C LEU A 17 13.39 -2.23 5.18
N ASN A 18 12.79 -1.04 5.14
CA ASN A 18 12.75 -0.10 6.24
C ASN A 18 11.30 0.30 6.61
N TYR A 19 11.13 0.91 7.78
CA TYR A 19 9.84 1.42 8.24
C TYR A 19 9.99 2.65 9.12
N ASN A 20 8.95 3.48 9.13
CA ASN A 20 8.84 4.67 9.96
C ASN A 20 7.74 4.51 10.99
N THR A 21 7.99 5.01 12.20
CA THR A 21 7.04 4.99 13.31
C THR A 21 7.25 6.22 14.18
N SER A 22 6.18 6.81 14.68
CA SER A 22 6.24 7.89 15.67
C SER A 22 6.59 7.40 17.07
N ASN A 23 6.45 6.09 17.34
CA ASN A 23 6.74 5.48 18.63
C ASN A 23 7.97 4.59 18.58
N GLU A 24 8.91 4.78 19.50
CA GLU A 24 10.17 4.05 19.56
C GLU A 24 10.01 2.56 19.86
N LEU A 25 8.97 2.19 20.63
CA LEU A 25 8.65 0.83 21.02
C LEU A 25 7.98 0.02 19.90
N THR A 26 7.67 0.66 18.77
CA THR A 26 7.15 -0.05 17.60
C THR A 26 8.28 -0.74 16.84
N ALA A 27 8.15 -2.06 16.75
CA ALA A 27 9.09 -2.93 16.06
C ALA A 27 8.39 -3.69 14.93
N VAL A 28 9.08 -3.83 13.80
CA VAL A 28 8.72 -4.77 12.73
C VAL A 28 9.76 -5.87 12.74
N ILE A 29 9.32 -7.11 12.99
CA ILE A 29 10.20 -8.27 13.15
C ILE A 29 9.87 -9.28 12.05
N ALA A 30 10.86 -9.66 11.26
CA ALA A 30 10.72 -10.72 10.28
C ALA A 30 10.72 -12.09 10.98
N GLU A 31 9.74 -12.93 10.65
CA GLU A 31 9.67 -14.33 11.08
C GLU A 31 9.11 -15.20 9.95
N GLY A 32 9.92 -16.16 9.48
CA GLY A 32 9.56 -17.01 8.35
C GLY A 32 9.36 -16.19 7.07
N ASN A 33 8.14 -16.21 6.54
CA ASN A 33 7.72 -15.49 5.33
C ASN A 33 6.75 -14.34 5.65
N SER A 34 6.82 -13.80 6.87
CA SER A 34 5.87 -12.80 7.38
C SER A 34 6.55 -11.83 8.32
N PHE A 35 5.85 -10.74 8.64
CA PHE A 35 6.38 -9.67 9.48
C PHE A 35 5.42 -9.34 10.61
N TYR A 36 5.92 -9.37 11.85
CA TYR A 36 5.14 -9.04 13.04
C TYR A 36 5.30 -7.56 13.36
N ILE A 37 4.18 -6.87 13.53
CA ILE A 37 4.15 -5.53 14.11
C ILE A 37 3.88 -5.66 15.60
N GLN A 38 4.80 -5.14 16.41
CA GLN A 38 4.70 -5.13 17.86
C GLN A 38 4.74 -3.69 18.38
N TYR A 39 4.03 -3.45 19.49
CA TYR A 39 4.14 -2.23 20.29
C TYR A 39 4.61 -2.63 21.69
N GLY A 40 5.90 -2.46 21.96
CA GLY A 40 6.55 -3.13 23.10
C GLY A 40 6.29 -4.64 23.03
N ASN A 41 5.77 -5.22 24.12
CA ASN A 41 5.45 -6.66 24.18
C ASN A 41 4.07 -7.03 23.60
N ARG A 42 3.34 -6.08 23.00
CA ARG A 42 1.98 -6.30 22.49
C ARG A 42 1.98 -6.50 20.98
N PHE A 43 1.61 -7.70 20.55
CA PHE A 43 1.31 -7.98 19.16
C PHE A 43 0.17 -7.10 18.64
N GLN A 44 0.38 -6.48 17.47
CA GLN A 44 -0.63 -5.65 16.80
C GLN A 44 -1.21 -6.38 15.59
N THR A 45 -0.36 -6.79 14.66
CA THR A 45 -0.78 -7.45 13.42
C THR A 45 0.39 -8.21 12.78
N ARG A 46 0.05 -9.15 11.91
CA ARG A 46 1.00 -9.91 11.09
C ARG A 46 0.78 -9.55 9.62
N LEU A 47 1.85 -9.12 8.96
CA LEU A 47 1.85 -8.79 7.55
C LEU A 47 2.38 -9.97 6.74
N TYR A 48 1.68 -10.30 5.66
CA TYR A 48 2.19 -11.17 4.62
C TYR A 48 2.56 -10.33 3.39
N PRO A 49 3.84 -10.35 2.99
CA PRO A 49 4.34 -9.50 1.93
C PRO A 49 3.83 -9.97 0.56
N GLU A 50 3.64 -9.01 -0.34
CA GLU A 50 3.70 -9.19 -1.77
C GLU A 50 4.94 -8.47 -2.28
N TYR A 51 5.93 -9.23 -2.73
CA TYR A 51 7.19 -8.68 -3.21
C TYR A 51 7.04 -8.12 -4.62
N LEU A 52 7.39 -6.85 -4.78
CA LEU A 52 7.19 -6.05 -5.99
C LEU A 52 8.42 -5.17 -6.25
N GLU A 53 8.64 -4.83 -7.51
CA GLU A 53 9.52 -3.72 -7.84
C GLU A 53 8.79 -2.42 -7.55
N PHE A 54 9.47 -1.49 -6.88
CA PHE A 54 8.91 -0.18 -6.56
C PHE A 54 9.37 0.84 -7.60
N SER A 55 8.49 1.78 -7.93
CA SER A 55 8.71 2.90 -8.83
C SER A 55 8.55 4.21 -8.07
N ASP A 56 9.45 5.15 -8.35
CA ASP A 56 9.46 6.50 -7.78
C ASP A 56 9.03 7.55 -8.80
N ALA A 57 8.17 7.17 -9.74
CA ALA A 57 7.78 8.08 -10.82
C ALA A 57 7.09 9.36 -10.30
N PHE A 58 6.31 9.23 -9.23
CA PHE A 58 5.67 10.32 -8.50
C PHE A 58 5.27 9.82 -7.12
N ASN A 59 4.96 10.75 -6.21
CA ASN A 59 4.67 10.44 -4.80
C ASN A 59 3.29 10.95 -4.33
N GLU A 60 2.49 11.53 -5.21
CA GLU A 60 1.15 12.04 -4.92
C GLU A 60 0.22 11.89 -6.13
N VAL A 61 -1.08 11.86 -5.87
CA VAL A 61 -2.12 11.72 -6.90
C VAL A 61 -3.32 12.60 -6.62
N THR A 62 -4.02 12.98 -7.69
CA THR A 62 -5.33 13.60 -7.57
C THR A 62 -6.37 12.57 -7.09
N PHE A 63 -7.20 12.99 -6.15
CA PHE A 63 -8.25 12.21 -5.53
C PHE A 63 -9.51 13.08 -5.46
N GLN A 64 -10.65 12.56 -5.88
CA GLN A 64 -11.94 13.22 -5.72
C GLN A 64 -12.66 12.59 -4.54
N VAL A 65 -12.95 13.37 -3.50
CA VAL A 65 -13.55 12.90 -2.24
C VAL A 65 -14.77 13.76 -1.94
N ASP A 66 -15.94 13.13 -1.84
CA ASP A 66 -17.20 13.80 -1.49
C ASP A 66 -17.44 15.08 -2.34
N GLY A 67 -17.14 14.99 -3.64
CA GLY A 67 -17.29 16.08 -4.61
C GLY A 67 -16.15 17.11 -4.65
N ASN A 68 -15.11 16.99 -3.81
CA ASN A 68 -13.96 17.90 -3.79
C ASN A 68 -12.71 17.21 -4.37
N GLU A 69 -11.98 17.92 -5.21
CA GLU A 69 -10.69 17.47 -5.72
C GLU A 69 -9.56 17.87 -4.77
N THR A 70 -8.68 16.92 -4.47
CA THR A 70 -7.52 17.14 -3.59
C THR A 70 -6.32 16.34 -4.08
N THR A 71 -5.12 16.85 -3.81
CA THR A 71 -3.87 16.14 -4.09
C THR A 71 -3.42 15.41 -2.83
N VAL A 72 -3.19 14.10 -2.95
CA VAL A 72 -2.94 13.21 -1.82
C VAL A 72 -1.59 12.52 -1.99
N PRO A 73 -0.64 12.75 -1.07
CA PRO A 73 0.62 12.01 -1.05
C PRO A 73 0.42 10.54 -0.69
N PHE A 74 1.25 9.67 -1.25
CA PHE A 74 1.31 8.27 -0.85
C PHE A 74 1.75 8.12 0.61
N GLY A 75 1.32 7.02 1.25
CA GLY A 75 1.56 6.76 2.66
C GLY A 75 0.69 7.57 3.62
N THR A 76 -0.25 8.35 3.11
CA THR A 76 -1.20 9.13 3.92
C THR A 76 -2.57 8.46 4.01
N LYS A 77 -3.46 9.06 4.82
CA LYS A 77 -4.84 8.60 5.01
C LYS A 77 -5.82 9.73 4.67
N VAL A 78 -6.83 9.39 3.89
CA VAL A 78 -7.93 10.26 3.47
C VAL A 78 -9.22 9.78 4.13
N LYS A 79 -10.01 10.71 4.66
CA LYS A 79 -11.34 10.43 5.21
C LYS A 79 -12.40 10.65 4.14
N VAL A 80 -13.36 9.75 4.06
CA VAL A 80 -14.43 9.75 3.05
C VAL A 80 -15.77 9.60 3.75
N LYS A 81 -16.69 10.54 3.51
CA LYS A 81 -18.03 10.50 4.10
C LYS A 81 -18.97 9.63 3.29
N GLU A 82 -18.97 9.81 1.97
CA GLU A 82 -19.93 9.17 1.08
C GLU A 82 -19.25 8.36 -0.01
N ASN A 83 -18.30 8.99 -0.71
CA ASN A 83 -17.68 8.40 -1.89
C ASN A 83 -16.34 9.04 -2.26
N PHE A 84 -15.58 8.28 -3.03
CA PHE A 84 -14.38 8.80 -3.67
C PHE A 84 -14.23 8.27 -5.09
N LEU A 85 -13.43 8.97 -5.89
CA LEU A 85 -13.01 8.57 -7.22
C LEU A 85 -11.53 8.93 -7.40
N ILE A 86 -10.79 8.02 -8.03
CA ILE A 86 -9.40 8.26 -8.44
C ILE A 86 -9.41 8.46 -9.95
N PRO A 87 -9.12 9.67 -10.47
CA PRO A 87 -9.06 9.90 -11.91
C PRO A 87 -8.06 8.96 -12.60
N LYS A 88 -8.30 8.68 -13.89
CA LYS A 88 -7.38 7.85 -14.67
C LYS A 88 -6.02 8.54 -14.82
N ILE A 89 -4.95 7.77 -14.61
CA ILE A 89 -3.58 8.24 -14.75
C ILE A 89 -2.94 7.45 -15.89
N ALA A 90 -2.31 8.14 -16.85
CA ALA A 90 -1.70 7.48 -17.99
C ALA A 90 -0.62 6.49 -17.53
N ASN A 91 -0.67 5.26 -18.06
CA ASN A 91 0.26 4.17 -17.76
C ASN A 91 0.29 3.71 -16.29
N VAL A 92 -0.77 3.99 -15.54
CA VAL A 92 -0.91 3.60 -14.14
C VAL A 92 -2.26 2.92 -13.96
N ARG A 93 -2.27 1.81 -13.24
CA ARG A 93 -3.51 1.18 -12.77
C ARG A 93 -3.71 1.37 -11.28
N VAL A 94 -4.97 1.38 -10.88
CA VAL A 94 -5.37 1.48 -9.47
C VAL A 94 -6.04 0.18 -9.05
N ASN A 95 -5.68 -0.31 -7.87
CA ASN A 95 -6.30 -1.45 -7.20
C ASN A 95 -6.77 -1.02 -5.80
N ILE A 96 -8.08 -0.99 -5.61
CA ILE A 96 -8.77 -0.64 -4.39
C ILE A 96 -9.10 -1.95 -3.68
N ILE A 97 -8.28 -2.28 -2.69
CA ILE A 97 -8.35 -3.55 -1.98
C ILE A 97 -9.72 -3.71 -1.30
N GLY A 98 -10.54 -4.62 -1.82
CA GLY A 98 -11.90 -4.89 -1.37
C GLY A 98 -13.01 -4.34 -2.26
N PHE A 99 -12.71 -3.69 -3.39
CA PHE A 99 -13.71 -3.18 -4.34
C PHE A 99 -14.06 -4.20 -5.44
N ASP A 100 -13.07 -4.90 -6.03
CA ASP A 100 -13.25 -6.03 -6.98
C ASP A 100 -14.08 -5.69 -8.25
N HIS A 101 -13.64 -4.68 -9.00
CA HIS A 101 -14.28 -4.21 -10.24
C HIS A 101 -13.37 -4.27 -11.49
N GLY A 102 -12.29 -5.04 -11.44
CA GLY A 102 -11.41 -5.30 -12.58
C GLY A 102 -9.93 -5.14 -12.26
N LYS A 103 -9.10 -5.04 -13.31
CA LYS A 103 -7.65 -4.87 -13.17
C LYS A 103 -7.24 -3.44 -12.82
N ASP A 104 -8.01 -2.47 -13.31
CA ASP A 104 -7.83 -1.04 -13.07
C ASP A 104 -9.16 -0.46 -12.63
N GLU A 105 -9.19 0.05 -11.41
CA GLU A 105 -10.39 0.60 -10.77
C GLU A 105 -10.36 2.14 -10.74
N SER A 106 -9.46 2.75 -11.51
CA SER A 106 -9.46 4.19 -11.74
C SER A 106 -10.66 4.64 -12.59
N GLY A 107 -11.15 5.84 -12.32
CA GLY A 107 -12.33 6.43 -12.97
C GLY A 107 -13.66 5.84 -12.51
N ILE A 108 -13.68 5.05 -11.43
CA ILE A 108 -14.90 4.47 -10.86
C ILE A 108 -15.23 5.18 -9.54
N LEU A 109 -16.51 5.54 -9.35
CA LEU A 109 -17.00 6.11 -8.10
C LEU A 109 -17.22 4.99 -7.08
N VAL A 110 -16.55 5.09 -5.93
CA VAL A 110 -16.54 4.05 -4.90
C VAL A 110 -17.27 4.52 -3.65
N HIS A 111 -18.24 3.73 -3.20
CA HIS A 111 -18.92 3.93 -1.92
C HIS A 111 -18.55 2.85 -0.92
N LYS A 112 -18.72 3.16 0.37
CA LYS A 112 -18.50 2.20 1.46
C LYS A 112 -19.27 0.88 1.28
N LYS A 113 -20.50 0.95 0.78
CA LYS A 113 -21.36 -0.24 0.53
C LYS A 113 -20.81 -1.19 -0.53
N ASN A 114 -19.93 -0.72 -1.41
CA ASN A 114 -19.29 -1.55 -2.43
C ASN A 114 -18.06 -2.30 -1.90
N MET A 115 -17.60 -1.96 -0.69
CA MET A 115 -16.37 -2.51 -0.13
C MET A 115 -16.62 -3.79 0.66
N GLN A 116 -15.87 -4.83 0.34
CA GLN A 116 -15.86 -6.10 1.04
C GLN A 116 -15.14 -5.97 2.39
N THR A 117 -15.88 -6.03 3.49
CA THR A 117 -15.40 -5.76 4.86
C THR A 117 -14.19 -6.60 5.27
N GLN A 118 -14.08 -7.85 4.82
CA GLN A 118 -12.96 -8.74 5.18
C GLN A 118 -11.59 -8.25 4.71
N TYR A 119 -11.55 -7.35 3.71
CA TYR A 119 -10.32 -6.78 3.16
C TYR A 119 -9.90 -5.44 3.79
N SER A 120 -10.69 -4.92 4.73
CA SER A 120 -10.31 -3.74 5.51
C SER A 120 -9.07 -4.00 6.37
N LEU A 121 -8.29 -2.96 6.66
CA LEU A 121 -7.12 -3.04 7.53
C LEU A 121 -7.46 -3.05 9.02
N ASP A 122 -8.65 -2.61 9.38
CA ASP A 122 -9.09 -2.46 10.76
C ASP A 122 -10.27 -3.38 11.10
N MET A 123 -10.46 -3.62 12.39
CA MET A 123 -11.55 -4.46 12.87
C MET A 123 -12.94 -3.84 12.69
N ALA A 124 -13.06 -2.51 12.60
CA ALA A 124 -14.34 -1.83 12.38
C ALA A 124 -14.75 -1.80 10.90
N GLY A 125 -13.86 -2.23 9.99
CA GLY A 125 -14.19 -2.33 8.58
C GLY A 125 -14.14 -1.01 7.85
N LYS A 126 -13.46 0.02 8.35
CA LYS A 126 -13.53 1.38 7.81
C LYS A 126 -12.37 1.75 6.90
N ILE A 127 -11.20 1.13 7.09
CA ILE A 127 -9.95 1.53 6.46
C ILE A 127 -9.58 0.54 5.36
N TYR A 128 -9.36 1.03 4.15
CA TYR A 128 -8.97 0.24 2.97
C TYR A 128 -7.72 0.83 2.31
N ARG A 129 -7.06 0.05 1.46
CA ARG A 129 -5.91 0.50 0.67
C ARG A 129 -6.35 0.77 -0.76
N ALA A 130 -6.03 1.95 -1.28
CA ALA A 130 -5.97 2.22 -2.71
C ALA A 130 -4.50 2.15 -3.13
N GLU A 131 -4.15 1.19 -3.96
CA GLU A 131 -2.78 0.87 -4.39
C GLU A 131 -2.57 1.24 -5.85
N PHE A 132 -1.44 1.87 -6.14
CA PHE A 132 -1.11 2.44 -7.43
C PHE A 132 0.06 1.68 -8.03
N TYR A 133 -0.03 1.35 -9.31
CA TYR A 133 0.99 0.58 -10.01
C TYR A 133 1.33 1.18 -11.37
N GLU A 134 2.62 1.40 -11.63
CA GLU A 134 3.14 1.69 -12.96
C GLU A 134 3.06 0.42 -13.81
N LEU A 135 2.34 0.51 -14.93
CA LEU A 135 2.21 -0.61 -15.86
C LEU A 135 3.58 -1.06 -16.36
N ARG A 136 3.80 -2.38 -16.37
CA ARG A 136 5.06 -2.96 -16.83
C ARG A 136 5.36 -2.51 -18.27
N GLY A 137 6.51 -1.87 -18.47
CA GLY A 137 6.94 -1.34 -19.77
C GLY A 137 6.66 0.14 -20.01
N ALA A 138 5.91 0.80 -19.12
CA ALA A 138 5.67 2.25 -19.18
C ALA A 138 6.95 3.06 -19.04
N ASN A 139 7.85 2.63 -18.15
CA ASN A 139 9.15 3.25 -17.88
C ASN A 139 9.03 4.76 -17.61
N LEU A 140 8.16 5.10 -16.66
CA LEU A 140 7.97 6.49 -16.25
C LEU A 140 9.28 7.09 -15.72
N GLN A 141 9.46 8.40 -15.89
CA GLN A 141 10.61 9.10 -15.38
C GLN A 141 10.64 9.02 -13.84
N GLN A 142 11.76 8.55 -13.29
CA GLN A 142 11.91 8.31 -11.85
C GLN A 142 12.38 9.60 -11.14
N LEU A 143 11.81 9.88 -9.97
CA LEU A 143 12.30 10.91 -9.06
C LEU A 143 13.57 10.41 -8.34
N LEU A 144 14.36 11.35 -7.83
CA LEU A 144 15.46 11.02 -6.93
C LEU A 144 14.89 10.67 -5.55
N GLU A 145 15.28 9.52 -5.00
CA GLU A 145 14.89 9.13 -3.66
C GLU A 145 15.49 10.08 -2.62
N ALA A 146 14.63 10.63 -1.76
CA ALA A 146 15.09 11.35 -0.58
C ALA A 146 15.49 10.36 0.51
N ASN A 147 16.67 10.57 1.12
CA ASN A 147 17.06 9.82 2.32
C ASN A 147 16.21 10.27 3.50
N ILE A 148 15.35 9.36 4.00
CA ILE A 148 14.52 9.59 5.18
C ILE A 148 15.05 8.70 6.31
N ASN A 149 15.19 9.28 7.51
CA ASN A 149 15.50 8.54 8.73
C ASN A 149 14.47 7.41 8.90
N SER A 150 14.92 6.17 8.79
CA SER A 150 14.07 4.99 8.84
C SER A 150 14.72 3.87 9.64
N LYS A 151 13.89 2.99 10.23
CA LYS A 151 14.35 1.82 10.96
C LYS A 151 14.45 0.63 10.01
N LEU A 152 15.59 -0.06 10.01
CA LEU A 152 15.74 -1.31 9.27
C LEU A 152 14.91 -2.44 9.90
N ILE A 153 14.26 -3.24 9.05
CA ILE A 153 13.58 -4.45 9.48
C ILE A 153 14.62 -5.53 9.75
N LYS A 154 14.76 -5.91 11.03
CA LYS A 154 15.75 -6.92 11.45
C LYS A 154 15.35 -8.31 10.97
N ASN A 155 16.36 -9.13 10.66
CA ASN A 155 16.24 -10.55 10.30
C ASN A 155 15.41 -10.83 9.03
N ALA A 156 15.21 -9.83 8.17
CA ALA A 156 14.59 -10.05 6.87
C ALA A 156 15.46 -11.01 6.04
N LYS A 157 14.86 -12.08 5.53
CA LYS A 157 15.57 -13.07 4.70
C LYS A 157 15.87 -12.48 3.33
N ASN A 158 16.97 -12.95 2.74
CA ASN A 158 17.22 -12.73 1.31
C ASN A 158 16.12 -13.40 0.48
N LEU A 159 15.67 -12.71 -0.55
CA LEU A 159 14.65 -13.21 -1.47
C LEU A 159 15.24 -14.27 -2.40
N ASP A 160 14.51 -15.36 -2.61
CA ASP A 160 14.90 -16.38 -3.57
C ASP A 160 14.71 -15.92 -5.02
N LEU A 161 15.34 -16.62 -5.96
CA LEU A 161 15.30 -16.29 -7.38
C LEU A 161 13.88 -16.36 -7.97
N ASN A 162 12.99 -17.20 -7.44
CA ASN A 162 11.63 -17.32 -7.95
C ASN A 162 10.79 -16.10 -7.54
N THR A 163 10.93 -15.66 -6.29
CA THR A 163 10.33 -14.42 -5.78
C THR A 163 10.77 -13.22 -6.60
N LEU A 164 12.08 -13.10 -6.89
CA LEU A 164 12.61 -12.02 -7.73
C LEU A 164 12.07 -12.07 -9.17
N LYS A 165 11.98 -13.27 -9.78
CA LYS A 165 11.39 -13.45 -11.12
C LYS A 165 9.91 -13.06 -11.14
N MET A 166 9.16 -13.44 -10.10
CA MET A 166 7.74 -13.10 -9.99
C MET A 166 7.52 -11.59 -9.80
N ALA A 167 8.35 -10.93 -8.99
CA ALA A 167 8.29 -9.47 -8.85
C ALA A 167 8.52 -8.75 -10.20
N ARG A 168 9.48 -9.24 -11.00
CA ARG A 168 9.79 -8.73 -12.34
C ARG A 168 8.70 -8.93 -13.39
N SER A 169 7.77 -9.87 -13.19
CA SER A 169 6.65 -10.09 -14.11
C SER A 169 5.41 -9.25 -13.79
N LYS A 170 5.33 -8.64 -12.61
CA LYS A 170 4.19 -7.83 -12.15
C LYS A 170 4.37 -6.36 -12.50
N ASP A 171 3.34 -5.54 -12.39
CA ASP A 171 3.47 -4.09 -12.45
C ASP A 171 4.29 -3.55 -11.27
N LYS A 172 4.93 -2.38 -11.44
CA LYS A 172 5.75 -1.79 -10.38
C LYS A 172 4.86 -1.01 -9.41
N PHE A 173 5.07 -1.16 -8.11
CA PHE A 173 4.32 -0.46 -7.09
C PHE A 173 4.78 1.00 -6.98
N LEU A 174 3.85 1.95 -7.07
CA LEU A 174 4.12 3.38 -6.90
C LEU A 174 3.88 3.83 -5.46
N GLY A 175 2.82 3.33 -4.85
CA GLY A 175 2.43 3.73 -3.51
C GLY A 175 1.00 3.32 -3.16
N SER A 176 0.60 3.64 -1.94
CA SER A 176 -0.74 3.38 -1.44
C SER A 176 -1.27 4.56 -0.65
N ILE A 177 -2.57 4.80 -0.75
CA ILE A 177 -3.33 5.73 0.11
C ILE A 177 -4.30 4.90 0.95
N LEU A 178 -4.41 5.24 2.24
CA LEU A 178 -5.45 4.67 3.09
C LEU A 178 -6.74 5.48 2.94
N VAL A 179 -7.83 4.79 2.65
CA VAL A 179 -9.18 5.38 2.59
C VAL A 179 -9.94 4.96 3.84
N GLU A 180 -10.35 5.91 4.66
CA GLU A 180 -11.14 5.70 5.88
C GLU A 180 -12.56 6.22 5.69
N PHE A 181 -13.53 5.32 5.65
CA PHE A 181 -14.94 5.68 5.60
C PHE A 181 -15.47 6.06 6.99
N GLU A 182 -16.24 7.15 7.07
CA GLU A 182 -16.87 7.62 8.32
C GLU A 182 -18.03 6.73 8.80
#